data_AF-A0A1Y0L9H5-F1
#
_entry.id   AF-A0A1Y0L9H5-F1
#
_cell.length_a   1.000
_cell.length_b   1.000
_cell.length_c   1.000
_cell.angle_alpha   90.00
_cell.angle_beta   90.00
_cell.angle_gamma   90.00
#
_symmetry.space_group_name_H-M   'P 1'
#
loop_
_entity.id
_entity.type
_entity.pdbx_description
1 polymer ?
#
loop_
_entity_poly.entity_id
_entity_poly.type
_entity_poly.pdbx_seq_one_letter_code
_entity_poly.pdbx_strand_id
1 'polypeptide(L)'
;MTDITELVASEIVDFCAGLSSPGWPEAPEEIQCQLMGRILPIIGEGLKLANQRIADLEARTVKLPKPLSVLHRRDFIDAHRAIYAYSEAEVNAALDNADIKWEAK
;
A
#
# COMPACT_ATOMS: atom_id res chain seq x y z
N MET A 1 7.37 11.49 -1.43
CA MET A 1 6.53 11.17 -0.27
C MET A 1 7.45 11.32 0.92
N THR A 2 7.25 12.34 1.75
CA THR A 2 8.11 12.58 2.91
C THR A 2 7.95 11.41 3.87
N ASP A 3 9.05 10.86 4.37
CA ASP A 3 8.96 9.75 5.31
C ASP A 3 8.38 10.25 6.64
N ILE A 4 7.41 9.50 7.18
CA ILE A 4 6.71 9.92 8.41
C ILE A 4 7.67 9.95 9.59
N THR A 5 8.69 9.08 9.57
CA THR A 5 9.74 9.02 10.59
C THR A 5 10.59 10.29 10.57
N GLU A 6 10.96 10.80 9.39
CA GLU A 6 11.69 12.06 9.24
C GLU A 6 10.87 13.24 9.76
N LEU A 7 9.57 13.27 9.44
CA LEU A 7 8.68 14.35 9.89
C LEU A 7 8.50 14.35 11.41
N VAL A 8 8.30 13.18 12.02
CA VAL A 8 8.21 13.05 13.49
C VAL A 8 9.54 13.41 14.14
N ALA A 9 10.67 12.96 13.58
CA ALA A 9 12.00 13.29 14.10
C ALA A 9 12.27 14.80 14.06
N SER A 10 11.92 15.46 12.95
CA SER A 10 12.02 16.93 12.83
C SER A 10 11.16 17.63 13.88
N GLU A 11 9.90 17.20 14.04
CA GLU A 11 8.98 17.79 15.01
C GLU A 11 9.49 17.66 16.46
N ILE A 12 10.06 16.50 16.80
CA ILE A 12 10.69 16.27 18.11
C ILE A 12 11.88 17.21 18.31
N VAL A 13 12.76 17.33 17.31
CA VAL A 13 13.93 18.22 17.38
C VAL A 13 13.49 19.68 17.55
N ASP A 14 12.52 20.12 16.77
CA ASP A 14 11.97 21.48 16.83
C ASP A 14 11.30 21.77 18.17
N PHE A 15 10.57 20.79 18.72
CA PHE A 15 9.98 20.89 20.05
C PHE A 15 11.07 20.98 21.13
N CYS A 16 12.05 20.09 21.11
CA CYS A 16 13.13 20.05 22.10
C CYS A 16 14.01 21.32 22.08
N ALA A 17 14.20 21.95 20.92
CA ALA A 17 14.93 23.21 20.81
C ALA A 17 14.27 24.37 21.60
N GLY A 18 12.97 24.27 21.89
CA GLY A 18 12.20 25.29 22.61
C GLY A 18 12.22 25.16 24.14
N LEU A 19 12.59 24.00 24.70
CA LEU A 19 12.39 23.63 26.13
C LEU A 19 13.10 24.51 27.16
N SER A 20 13.95 25.45 26.75
CA SER A 20 14.62 26.40 27.64
C SER A 20 14.13 27.85 27.49
N SER A 21 13.05 28.06 26.72
CA SER A 21 12.47 29.37 26.48
C SER A 21 11.42 29.73 27.56
N PRO A 22 11.28 31.01 27.94
CA PRO A 22 10.26 31.42 28.90
C PRO A 22 8.84 31.02 28.44
N GLY A 23 8.05 30.44 29.34
CA GLY A 23 6.68 30.01 29.04
C GLY A 23 6.55 28.61 28.42
N TRP A 24 7.65 27.85 28.35
CA TRP A 24 7.63 26.45 27.97
C TRP A 24 7.35 25.51 29.16
N PRO A 25 6.81 24.31 28.89
CA PRO A 25 6.61 23.29 29.92
C PRO A 25 7.93 22.85 30.55
N GLU A 26 8.00 22.87 31.87
CA GLU A 26 9.16 22.40 32.65
C GLU A 26 8.89 21.03 33.29
N ALA A 27 7.64 20.74 33.64
CA ALA A 27 7.25 19.46 34.23
C ALA A 27 7.25 18.35 33.16
N PRO A 28 7.85 17.17 33.43
CA PRO A 28 7.90 16.06 32.47
C PRO A 28 6.53 15.66 31.90
N GLU A 29 5.48 15.70 32.72
CA GLU A 29 4.11 15.36 32.32
C GLU A 29 3.55 16.36 31.31
N GLU A 30 3.87 17.64 31.49
CA GLU A 30 3.42 18.72 30.59
C GLU A 30 4.18 18.67 29.26
N ILE A 31 5.50 18.42 29.32
CA ILE A 31 6.36 18.18 28.15
C ILE A 31 5.80 17.00 27.34
N GLN A 32 5.48 15.88 27.99
CA GLN A 32 4.90 14.71 27.34
C GLN A 32 3.55 15.04 26.69
N CYS A 33 2.65 15.71 27.41
CA CYS A 33 1.32 16.06 26.90
C CYS A 33 1.42 16.94 25.64
N GLN A 34 2.27 17.97 25.67
CA GLN A 34 2.45 18.87 24.53
C GLN A 34 3.12 18.18 23.34
N LEU A 35 4.17 17.39 23.59
CA LEU A 35 4.85 16.65 22.54
C LEU A 35 3.91 15.64 21.87
N MET A 36 3.13 14.89 22.65
CA MET A 36 2.13 13.97 22.10
C MET A 36 1.06 14.72 21.30
N GLY A 37 0.62 15.90 21.75
CA GLY A 37 -0.32 16.74 21.01
C GLY A 37 0.17 17.16 19.62
N ARG A 38 1.50 17.23 19.42
CA ARG A 38 2.13 17.59 18.13
C ARG A 38 2.43 16.37 17.26
N ILE A 39 2.89 15.27 17.87
CA ILE A 39 3.24 14.03 17.14
C ILE A 39 2.00 13.25 16.69
N LEU A 40 0.96 13.16 17.53
CA LEU A 40 -0.23 12.35 17.23
C LEU A 40 -0.93 12.76 15.92
N PRO A 41 -1.13 14.06 15.61
CA PRO A 41 -1.65 14.49 14.32
C PRO A 41 -0.82 14.00 13.13
N ILE A 42 0.51 14.10 13.21
CA ILE A 42 1.43 13.67 12.15
C ILE A 42 1.26 12.18 11.86
N ILE A 43 1.26 11.35 12.91
CA ILE A 43 1.05 9.91 12.80
C ILE A 43 -0.35 9.60 12.25
N GLY A 44 -1.37 10.31 12.75
CA GLY A 44 -2.76 10.14 12.33
C GLY A 44 -2.98 10.45 10.85
N GLU A 45 -2.37 11.52 10.33
CA GLU A 45 -2.43 11.86 8.91
C GLU A 45 -1.72 10.84 8.04
N GLY A 46 -0.54 10.37 8.44
CA GLY A 46 0.17 9.34 7.70
C GLY A 46 -0.56 8.00 7.70
N LEU A 47 -1.20 7.62 8.81
CA LEU A 47 -2.07 6.44 8.88
C LEU A 47 -3.27 6.57 7.92
N LYS A 48 -3.91 7.74 7.90
CA LYS A 48 -5.03 8.01 6.97
C LYS A 48 -4.59 7.88 5.51
N LEU A 49 -3.43 8.44 5.15
CA LEU A 49 -2.89 8.34 3.80
C LEU A 49 -2.52 6.91 3.41
N ALA A 50 -1.92 6.15 4.33
CA ALA A 50 -1.59 4.74 4.12
C ALA A 50 -2.86 3.90 3.91
N ASN A 51 -3.89 4.09 4.74
CA ASN A 51 -5.17 3.41 4.59
C ASN A 51 -5.86 3.76 3.28
N GLN A 52 -5.83 5.02 2.85
CA GLN A 52 -6.36 5.41 1.55
C GLN A 52 -5.62 4.69 0.41
N ARG A 53 -4.29 4.62 0.48
CA ARG A 53 -3.49 3.93 -0.53
C ARG A 53 -3.78 2.44 -0.57
N ILE A 54 -3.95 1.80 0.59
CA ILE A 54 -4.34 0.39 0.69
C ILE A 54 -5.71 0.20 0.03
N ALA A 55 -6.71 1.01 0.38
CA ALA A 55 -8.05 0.93 -0.20
C ALA A 55 -8.02 1.12 -1.74
N ASP A 56 -7.23 2.08 -2.23
CA ASP A 56 -7.04 2.30 -3.67
C ASP A 56 -6.41 1.07 -4.36
N LEU A 57 -5.45 0.41 -3.70
CA LEU A 57 -4.80 -0.79 -4.23
C LEU A 57 -5.72 -2.00 -4.21
N GLU A 58 -6.48 -2.19 -3.13
CA GLU A 58 -7.48 -3.25 -2.98
C GLU A 58 -8.66 -3.09 -3.93
N ALA A 59 -8.98 -1.86 -4.36
CA ALA A 59 -10.00 -1.60 -5.36
C ALA A 59 -9.56 -1.98 -6.79
N ARG A 60 -8.25 -2.16 -7.04
CA ARG A 60 -7.74 -2.50 -8.37
C ARG A 60 -8.13 -3.93 -8.73
N THR A 61 -8.52 -4.09 -9.98
CA THR A 61 -8.91 -5.38 -10.57
C THR A 61 -8.08 -5.61 -11.82
N VAL A 62 -7.59 -6.84 -12.00
CA VAL A 62 -6.87 -7.25 -13.21
C VAL A 62 -7.87 -7.51 -14.33
N LYS A 63 -7.71 -6.84 -15.48
CA LYS A 63 -8.52 -7.13 -16.68
C LYS A 63 -7.82 -8.19 -17.51
N LEU A 64 -8.41 -9.37 -17.59
CA LEU A 64 -7.86 -10.44 -18.42
C LEU A 64 -8.18 -10.15 -19.90
N PRO A 65 -7.19 -10.25 -20.81
CA PRO A 65 -7.44 -10.12 -22.24
C PRO A 65 -8.42 -11.21 -22.69
N LYS A 66 -9.19 -10.93 -23.75
CA LYS A 66 -10.01 -11.96 -24.40
C LYS A 66 -9.14 -13.18 -24.68
N PRO A 67 -9.62 -14.41 -24.38
CA PRO A 67 -8.85 -15.61 -24.63
C PRO A 67 -8.36 -15.62 -26.08
N LEU A 68 -7.05 -15.55 -26.27
CA LEU A 68 -6.44 -15.83 -27.56
C LEU A 68 -6.65 -17.32 -27.81
N SER A 69 -7.65 -17.65 -28.63
CA SER A 69 -7.83 -19.01 -29.07
C SER A 69 -6.72 -19.38 -30.06
N VAL A 70 -5.59 -19.80 -29.51
CA VAL A 70 -4.66 -20.70 -30.19
C VAL A 70 -5.13 -22.16 -30.07
N LEU A 71 -5.97 -22.47 -29.07
CA LEU A 71 -6.55 -23.80 -28.83
C LEU A 71 -7.64 -24.23 -29.83
N HIS A 72 -8.22 -23.32 -30.64
CA HIS A 72 -9.15 -23.69 -31.72
C HIS A 72 -8.50 -23.77 -33.10
N ARG A 73 -7.18 -23.51 -33.24
CA ARG A 73 -6.45 -23.90 -34.44
C ARG A 73 -6.22 -25.40 -34.41
N ARG A 74 -6.88 -26.14 -35.31
CA ARG A 74 -6.76 -27.59 -35.46
C ARG A 74 -5.34 -28.06 -35.84
N ASP A 75 -4.49 -27.10 -36.21
CA ASP A 75 -3.11 -27.23 -36.65
C ASP A 75 -2.08 -27.01 -35.52
N PHE A 76 -2.52 -26.75 -34.28
CA PHE A 76 -1.65 -26.63 -33.11
C PHE A 76 -1.30 -28.02 -32.54
N ILE A 77 -0.08 -28.50 -32.83
CA ILE A 77 0.48 -29.76 -32.32
C ILE A 77 0.85 -29.59 -30.83
N ASP A 78 0.81 -30.67 -30.03
CA ASP A 78 1.10 -30.71 -28.58
C ASP A 78 2.38 -29.95 -28.16
N ALA A 79 3.40 -29.91 -29.02
CA ALA A 79 4.65 -29.20 -28.76
C ALA A 79 4.49 -27.67 -28.59
N HIS A 80 3.47 -27.06 -29.20
CA HIS A 80 3.21 -25.62 -29.07
C HIS A 80 2.29 -25.25 -27.91
N ARG A 81 1.54 -26.21 -27.34
CA ARG A 81 0.79 -26.02 -26.09
C ARG A 81 1.73 -25.80 -24.90
N ALA A 82 2.93 -26.35 -24.95
CA ALA A 82 3.99 -26.13 -23.96
C ALA A 82 4.65 -24.73 -24.03
N ILE A 83 4.42 -23.96 -25.11
CA ILE A 83 5.03 -22.63 -25.31
C ILE A 83 4.15 -21.50 -24.74
N TYR A 84 2.83 -21.72 -24.60
CA TYR A 84 1.91 -20.77 -23.96
C TYR A 84 1.32 -21.40 -22.69
N ALA A 85 1.72 -20.85 -21.54
CA ALA A 85 2.11 -21.66 -20.39
C ALA A 85 1.00 -22.17 -19.45
N TYR A 86 -0.25 -21.72 -19.50
CA TYR A 86 -1.29 -22.18 -18.56
C TYR A 86 -2.69 -22.07 -19.16
N SER A 87 -3.61 -22.95 -18.76
CA SER A 87 -5.02 -22.84 -19.13
C SER A 87 -5.72 -21.69 -18.40
N GLU A 88 -6.78 -21.14 -18.99
CA GLU A 88 -7.57 -20.06 -18.36
C GLU A 88 -8.08 -20.43 -16.97
N ALA A 89 -8.53 -21.68 -16.80
CA ALA A 89 -8.98 -22.18 -15.51
C ALA A 89 -7.86 -22.19 -14.45
N GLU A 90 -6.63 -22.56 -14.84
CA GLU A 90 -5.47 -22.54 -13.94
C GLU A 90 -5.06 -21.11 -13.58
N VAL A 91 -5.12 -20.18 -14.54
CA VAL A 91 -4.82 -18.76 -14.29
C VAL A 91 -5.85 -18.14 -13.35
N ASN A 92 -7.14 -18.37 -13.60
CA ASN A 92 -8.22 -17.83 -12.77
C ASN A 92 -8.17 -18.42 -11.36
N ALA A 93 -7.98 -19.73 -11.23
CA ALA A 93 -7.82 -20.37 -9.93
C ALA A 93 -6.58 -19.84 -9.17
N ALA A 94 -5.49 -19.55 -9.87
CA ALA A 94 -4.31 -18.94 -9.25
C ALA A 94 -4.57 -17.50 -8.78
N LEU A 95 -5.33 -16.71 -9.53
CA LEU A 95 -5.74 -15.35 -9.14
C LEU A 95 -6.67 -15.40 -7.92
N ASP A 96 -7.64 -16.30 -7.91
CA ASP A 96 -8.57 -16.48 -6.78
C ASP A 96 -7.82 -16.96 -5.53
N ASN A 97 -6.90 -17.92 -5.66
CA ASN A 97 -6.06 -18.40 -4.56
C ASN A 97 -5.13 -17.31 -4.00
N ALA A 98 -4.76 -16.33 -4.82
CA ALA A 98 -3.97 -15.17 -4.43
C ALA A 98 -4.82 -13.97 -3.94
N ASP A 99 -6.15 -14.14 -3.86
CA ASP A 99 -7.13 -13.09 -3.53
C ASP A 99 -7.03 -11.85 -4.44
N ILE A 100 -6.68 -12.08 -5.71
CA ILE A 100 -6.56 -11.03 -6.72
C ILE A 100 -7.88 -10.88 -7.46
N LYS A 101 -8.52 -9.72 -7.33
CA LYS A 101 -9.71 -9.37 -8.10
C LYS A 101 -9.39 -9.38 -9.59
N TRP A 102 -10.19 -10.07 -10.39
CA TRP A 102 -10.08 -10.08 -11.84
C TRP A 102 -11.45 -10.02 -12.53
N GLU A 103 -11.47 -9.50 -13.76
CA GLU A 103 -12.64 -9.49 -14.63
C GLU A 103 -12.25 -9.91 -16.06
N ALA A 104 -13.16 -10.62 -16.73
CA ALA A 104 -13.04 -10.95 -18.15
C ALA A 104 -13.37 -9.71 -19.01
N LYS A 105 -12.63 -9.50 -20.10
CA LYS A 105 -12.80 -8.36 -21.03
C LYS A 105 -13.77 -8.60 -22.18
#